data_AF-A0A7V1UKS1-F1
#
_entry.id   AF-A0A7V1UKS1-F1
#
_cell.length_a   1.000
_cell.length_b   1.000
_cell.length_c   1.000
_cell.angle_alpha   90.00
_cell.angle_beta   90.00
_cell.angle_gamma   90.00
#
_symmetry.space_group_name_H-M   'P 1'
#
loop_
_entity.id
_entity.type
_entity.pdbx_description
1 polymer ?
#
loop_
_entity_poly.entity_id
_entity_poly.type
_entity_poly.pdbx_seq_one_letter_code
_entity_poly.pdbx_strand_id
1 'polypeptide(L)'
;MTAFLILFVAALVVLAIFAYAVRRHRAQLRSLDDFRARWRKVDVEAFANLVDPTEERFLREHLSPGEFRRLRRQRLHVAWEYLGRVSQNARLMVQAGQIISRHNTGDDAVRARQHVATAIRLRTLVLMAQCGLVAEMVLPWRSAPLENVVSLYSDAAHSFDNVLDPGVARLTM
;
A
#
# COMPACT_ATOMS: atom_id res chain seq x y z
N MET A 1 -24.04 -15.70 -23.31
CA MET A 1 -23.11 -16.12 -22.24
C MET A 1 -22.07 -15.04 -21.91
N THR A 2 -21.41 -14.46 -22.92
CA THR A 2 -20.45 -13.34 -22.76
C THR A 2 -21.08 -12.08 -22.17
N ALA A 3 -22.27 -11.67 -22.61
CA ALA A 3 -22.97 -10.50 -22.07
C ALA A 3 -23.31 -10.63 -20.57
N PHE A 4 -23.74 -11.82 -20.13
CA PHE A 4 -24.01 -12.11 -18.72
C PHE A 4 -22.73 -12.07 -17.87
N LEU A 5 -21.61 -12.58 -18.40
CA LEU A 5 -20.31 -12.51 -17.73
C LEU A 5 -19.86 -11.04 -17.54
N ILE A 6 -19.99 -10.23 -18.59
CA ILE A 6 -19.63 -8.81 -18.57
C ILE A 6 -20.48 -8.06 -17.53
N LEU A 7 -21.80 -8.27 -17.54
CA LEU A 7 -22.71 -7.61 -16.60
C LEU A 7 -22.43 -8.03 -15.15
N PHE A 8 -22.13 -9.31 -14.93
CA PHE A 8 -21.77 -9.84 -13.62
C PHE A 8 -20.46 -9.23 -13.08
N VAL A 9 -19.42 -9.15 -13.91
CA VAL A 9 -18.15 -8.52 -13.54
C VAL A 9 -18.35 -7.03 -13.27
N ALA A 10 -19.12 -6.32 -14.10
CA ALA A 10 -19.42 -4.90 -13.89
C ALA A 10 -20.16 -4.67 -12.56
N ALA A 11 -21.16 -5.50 -12.24
CA ALA A 11 -21.89 -5.42 -10.98
C ALA A 11 -20.97 -5.65 -9.76
N LEU A 12 -20.05 -6.62 -9.84
CA LEU A 12 -19.06 -6.85 -8.78
C LEU A 12 -18.11 -5.66 -8.60
N VAL A 13 -17.67 -5.02 -9.69
CA VAL A 13 -16.82 -3.82 -9.64
C VAL A 13 -17.56 -2.66 -8.97
N VAL A 14 -18.81 -2.41 -9.35
CA VAL A 14 -19.64 -1.35 -8.73
C VAL A 14 -19.85 -1.62 -7.24
N LEU A 15 -20.19 -2.85 -6.87
CA LEU A 15 -20.36 -3.25 -5.48
C LEU A 15 -19.07 -3.08 -4.67
N ALA A 16 -17.91 -3.43 -5.25
CA ALA A 16 -16.60 -3.24 -4.62
C ALA A 16 -16.30 -1.75 -4.40
N ILE A 17 -16.59 -0.89 -5.38
CA ILE A 17 -16.43 0.58 -5.27
C ILE A 17 -17.34 1.12 -4.16
N PHE A 18 -18.60 0.70 -4.12
CA PHE A 18 -19.57 1.15 -3.12
C PHE A 18 -19.17 0.70 -1.70
N ALA A 19 -18.83 -0.57 -1.52
CA ALA A 19 -18.36 -1.11 -0.24
C ALA A 19 -17.08 -0.40 0.23
N TYR A 20 -16.19 -0.07 -0.71
CA TYR A 20 -14.98 0.72 -0.43
C TYR A 20 -15.31 2.15 0.03
N ALA A 21 -16.26 2.83 -0.63
CA ALA A 21 -16.70 4.17 -0.25
C ALA A 21 -17.33 4.23 1.15
N VAL A 22 -18.19 3.26 1.48
CA VAL A 22 -18.83 3.17 2.81
C VAL A 22 -17.80 2.89 3.91
N ARG A 23 -16.86 1.96 3.67
CA ARG A 23 -15.75 1.68 4.62
C ARG A 23 -14.81 2.88 4.77
N ARG A 24 -14.70 3.75 3.76
CA ARG A 24 -13.87 4.95 3.83
C ARG A 24 -14.40 5.94 4.87
N HIS A 25 -15.71 6.19 4.89
CA HIS A 25 -16.33 7.11 5.85
C HIS A 25 -16.13 6.69 7.31
N ARG A 26 -16.26 5.40 7.62
CA ARG A 26 -16.13 4.90 9.01
C ARG A 26 -14.71 4.92 9.57
N ALA A 27 -13.70 4.99 8.72
CA ALA A 27 -12.29 4.88 9.13
C ALA A 27 -11.52 6.20 8.94
N GLN A 28 -12.20 7.34 8.99
CA GLN A 28 -11.57 8.65 9.13
C GLN A 28 -10.81 8.74 10.48
N LEU A 29 -9.63 9.33 10.43
CA LEU A 29 -8.81 9.70 11.57
C LEU A 29 -9.40 10.93 12.25
N ARG A 30 -9.49 10.92 13.58
CA ARG A 30 -9.95 12.09 14.36
C ARG A 30 -8.79 12.89 14.94
N SER A 31 -7.65 12.24 15.20
CA SER A 31 -6.44 12.87 15.75
C SER A 31 -5.15 12.21 15.23
N LEU A 32 -3.99 12.80 15.55
CA LEU A 32 -2.69 12.18 15.30
C LEU A 32 -2.38 11.03 16.28
N ASP A 33 -3.03 11.00 17.45
CA ASP A 33 -2.91 9.86 18.36
C ASP A 33 -3.62 8.62 17.80
N ASP A 34 -4.78 8.80 17.16
CA ASP A 34 -5.45 7.75 16.40
C ASP A 34 -4.57 7.22 15.25
N PHE A 35 -3.74 8.09 14.66
CA PHE A 35 -2.80 7.70 13.62
C PHE A 35 -1.77 6.72 14.20
N ARG A 36 -1.16 7.08 15.33
CA ARG A 36 -0.14 6.25 15.99
C ARG A 36 -0.70 4.90 16.41
N ALA A 37 -1.91 4.87 16.96
CA ALA A 37 -2.57 3.63 17.37
C ALA A 37 -2.91 2.69 16.19
N ARG A 38 -3.11 3.25 14.99
CA ARG A 38 -3.52 2.50 13.79
C ARG A 38 -2.37 2.23 12.82
N TRP A 39 -1.21 2.84 13.04
CA TRP A 39 -0.01 2.65 12.26
C TRP A 39 0.49 1.22 12.38
N ARG A 40 0.76 0.56 11.25
CA ARG A 40 1.22 -0.83 11.23
C ARG A 40 2.65 -0.88 10.73
N LYS A 41 3.61 -1.25 11.57
CA LYS A 41 5.00 -1.40 11.14
C LYS A 41 5.07 -2.43 10.00
N VAL A 42 5.81 -2.06 8.96
CA VAL A 42 6.13 -2.92 7.82
C VAL A 42 7.63 -3.15 7.86
N ASP A 43 8.02 -4.41 7.85
CA ASP A 43 9.42 -4.80 7.69
C ASP A 43 9.81 -4.64 6.22
N VAL A 44 10.43 -3.50 5.90
CA VAL A 44 10.76 -3.12 4.52
C VAL A 44 11.79 -4.06 3.93
N GLU A 45 12.76 -4.53 4.73
CA GLU A 45 13.80 -5.45 4.28
C GLU A 45 13.23 -6.83 3.96
N ALA A 46 12.40 -7.37 4.85
CA ALA A 46 11.70 -8.63 4.56
C ALA A 46 10.78 -8.51 3.34
N PHE A 47 10.13 -7.35 3.15
CA PHE A 47 9.29 -7.14 1.97
C PHE A 47 10.11 -7.04 0.68
N ALA A 48 11.25 -6.36 0.72
CA ALA A 48 12.18 -6.24 -0.40
C ALA A 48 12.67 -7.63 -0.85
N ASN A 49 13.13 -8.44 0.10
CA ASN A 49 13.57 -9.81 -0.16
C ASN A 49 12.44 -10.66 -0.75
N LEU A 50 11.22 -10.53 -0.20
CA LEU A 50 10.06 -11.28 -0.68
C LEU A 50 9.72 -11.00 -2.16
N VAL A 51 10.04 -9.82 -2.68
CA VAL A 51 9.69 -9.41 -4.04
C VAL A 51 10.91 -9.34 -4.97
N ASP A 52 12.06 -9.84 -4.52
CA ASP A 52 13.30 -9.84 -5.28
C ASP A 52 13.21 -10.77 -6.53
N PRO A 53 13.36 -10.23 -7.75
CA PRO A 53 13.30 -11.03 -8.98
C PRO A 53 14.48 -12.01 -9.11
N THR A 54 15.61 -11.74 -8.47
CA THR A 54 16.79 -12.62 -8.49
C THR A 54 16.52 -13.91 -7.72
N GLU A 55 15.83 -13.81 -6.59
CA GLU A 55 15.42 -14.95 -5.79
C GLU A 55 14.37 -15.79 -6.52
N GLU A 56 13.42 -15.17 -7.22
CA GLU A 56 12.46 -15.91 -8.04
C GLU A 56 13.14 -16.72 -9.15
N ARG A 57 14.13 -16.13 -9.84
CA ARG A 57 14.90 -16.83 -10.87
C ARG A 57 15.66 -18.02 -10.27
N PHE A 58 16.32 -17.82 -9.14
CA PHE A 58 17.00 -18.89 -8.41
C PHE A 58 16.04 -20.05 -8.06
N LEU A 59 14.86 -19.73 -7.52
CA LEU A 59 13.85 -20.73 -7.17
C LEU A 59 13.31 -21.48 -8.40
N ARG A 60 13.20 -20.80 -9.54
CA ARG A 60 12.73 -21.41 -10.79
C ARG A 60 13.74 -22.40 -11.37
N GLU A 61 15.03 -22.14 -11.19
CA GLU A 61 16.12 -22.98 -11.68
C GLU A 61 16.36 -24.22 -10.79
N HIS A 62 16.04 -24.12 -9.49
CA HIS A 62 16.38 -25.16 -8.50
C HIS A 62 15.19 -26.02 -8.04
N LEU A 63 13.95 -25.61 -8.30
CA LEU A 63 12.75 -26.35 -7.88
C LEU A 63 12.04 -27.01 -9.05
N SER A 64 11.38 -28.14 -8.80
CA SER A 64 10.44 -28.69 -9.77
C SER A 64 9.30 -27.69 -10.05
N PRO A 65 8.65 -27.74 -11.23
CA PRO A 65 7.53 -26.85 -11.54
C PRO A 65 6.39 -26.91 -10.52
N GLY A 66 6.17 -28.06 -9.87
CA GLY A 66 5.16 -28.22 -8.82
C GLY A 66 5.51 -27.46 -7.54
N GLU A 67 6.74 -27.64 -7.05
CA GLU A 67 7.26 -27.00 -5.84
C GLU A 67 7.38 -25.49 -6.03
N PHE A 68 7.92 -25.06 -7.18
CA PHE A 68 8.00 -23.65 -7.54
C PHE A 68 6.63 -22.96 -7.50
N ARG A 69 5.60 -23.56 -8.10
CA ARG A 69 4.23 -23.00 -8.07
C ARG A 69 3.62 -22.94 -6.68
N ARG A 70 3.93 -23.90 -5.81
CA ARG A 70 3.45 -23.91 -4.42
C ARG A 70 4.11 -22.79 -3.61
N LEU A 71 5.43 -22.69 -3.68
CA LEU A 71 6.20 -21.66 -2.99
C LEU A 71 5.86 -20.26 -3.49
N ARG A 72 5.74 -20.08 -4.82
CA ARG A 72 5.33 -18.80 -5.41
C ARG A 72 3.96 -18.34 -4.90
N ARG A 73 2.97 -19.24 -4.80
CA ARG A 73 1.65 -18.89 -4.23
C ARG A 73 1.74 -18.45 -2.76
N GLN A 74 2.58 -19.10 -1.96
CA GLN A 74 2.83 -18.67 -0.58
C GLN A 74 3.47 -17.27 -0.56
N ARG A 75 4.47 -17.00 -1.41
CA ARG A 75 5.09 -15.67 -1.51
C ARG A 75 4.09 -14.60 -1.92
N LEU A 76 3.24 -14.86 -2.92
CA LEU A 76 2.19 -13.92 -3.35
C LEU A 76 1.19 -13.63 -2.24
N HIS A 77 0.85 -14.63 -1.43
CA HIS A 77 -0.03 -14.45 -0.27
C HIS A 77 0.60 -13.53 0.78
N VAL A 78 1.87 -13.75 1.13
CA VAL A 78 2.59 -12.87 2.07
C VAL A 78 2.72 -11.46 1.48
N ALA A 79 3.05 -11.32 0.20
CA ALA A 79 3.16 -10.02 -0.48
C ALA A 79 1.84 -9.25 -0.44
N TRP A 80 0.70 -9.96 -0.59
CA TRP A 80 -0.62 -9.38 -0.46
C TRP A 80 -0.86 -8.77 0.93
N GLU A 81 -0.45 -9.46 2.00
CA GLU A 81 -0.57 -8.92 3.37
C GLU A 81 0.29 -7.68 3.57
N TYR A 82 1.53 -7.68 3.07
CA TYR A 82 2.42 -6.53 3.11
C TYR A 82 1.82 -5.33 2.38
N LEU A 83 1.32 -5.52 1.16
CA LEU A 83 0.61 -4.48 0.42
C LEU A 83 -0.63 -3.98 1.15
N GLY A 84 -1.35 -4.86 1.85
CA GLY A 84 -2.48 -4.48 2.70
C GLY A 84 -2.07 -3.51 3.82
N ARG A 85 -0.95 -3.77 4.49
CA ARG A 85 -0.38 -2.90 5.54
C ARG A 85 0.07 -1.56 4.94
N VAL A 86 0.80 -1.59 3.84
CA VAL A 86 1.26 -0.40 3.12
C VAL A 86 0.06 0.46 2.66
N SER A 87 -0.99 -0.16 2.11
CA SER A 87 -2.22 0.53 1.68
C SER A 87 -2.93 1.22 2.85
N GLN A 88 -2.96 0.57 4.02
CA GLN A 88 -3.52 1.14 5.24
C GLN A 88 -2.68 2.34 5.71
N ASN A 89 -1.36 2.19 5.78
CA ASN A 89 -0.45 3.25 6.21
C ASN A 89 -0.50 4.47 5.29
N ALA A 90 -0.47 4.27 3.97
CA ALA A 90 -0.63 5.34 2.99
C ALA A 90 -1.96 6.09 3.17
N ARG A 91 -3.04 5.38 3.54
CA ARG A 91 -4.32 6.01 3.87
C ARG A 91 -4.21 6.91 5.11
N LEU A 92 -3.55 6.42 6.15
CA LEU A 92 -3.37 7.15 7.39
C LEU A 92 -2.52 8.40 7.14
N MET A 93 -1.46 8.29 6.35
CA MET A 93 -0.58 9.39 5.93
C MET A 93 -1.35 10.51 5.23
N VAL A 94 -2.23 10.17 4.27
CA VAL A 94 -3.09 11.15 3.57
C VAL A 94 -3.97 11.91 4.57
N GLN A 95 -4.61 11.19 5.49
CA GLN A 95 -5.52 11.80 6.46
C GLN A 95 -4.78 12.64 7.50
N ALA A 96 -3.63 12.19 7.99
CA ALA A 96 -2.78 12.95 8.90
C ALA A 96 -2.28 14.24 8.25
N GLY A 97 -1.77 14.17 7.03
CA GLY A 97 -1.34 15.36 6.28
C GLY A 97 -2.48 16.34 6.00
N GLN A 98 -3.71 15.84 5.77
CA GLN A 98 -4.91 16.69 5.65
C GLN A 98 -5.29 17.38 6.96
N ILE A 99 -5.16 16.70 8.12
CA ILE A 99 -5.38 17.31 9.44
C ILE A 99 -4.33 18.40 9.67
N ILE A 100 -3.04 18.10 9.46
CA ILE A 100 -1.94 19.05 9.64
C ILE A 100 -2.13 20.28 8.73
N SER A 101 -2.47 20.08 7.45
CA SER A 101 -2.66 21.18 6.49
C SER A 101 -3.85 22.09 6.82
N ARG A 102 -4.84 21.61 7.58
CA ARG A 102 -6.01 22.41 7.99
C ARG A 102 -5.74 23.29 9.20
N HIS A 103 -4.82 22.86 10.08
CA HIS A 103 -4.54 23.54 11.35
C HIS A 103 -3.29 24.44 11.31
N ASN A 104 -2.46 24.33 10.26
CA ASN A 104 -1.22 25.10 10.12
C ASN A 104 -1.28 26.05 8.92
N THR A 105 -0.52 27.15 8.98
CA THR A 105 -0.32 28.11 7.89
C THR A 105 1.17 28.20 7.53
N GLY A 106 1.49 28.76 6.36
CA GLY A 106 2.88 28.92 5.92
C GLY A 106 3.57 27.62 5.46
N ASP A 107 4.86 27.50 5.73
CA ASP A 107 5.74 26.43 5.20
C ASP A 107 5.33 25.02 5.65
N ASP A 108 4.78 24.89 6.86
CA ASP A 108 4.34 23.60 7.39
C ASP A 108 3.12 23.05 6.63
N ALA A 109 2.21 23.93 6.19
CA ALA A 109 1.09 23.55 5.34
C ALA A 109 1.54 23.17 3.92
N VAL A 110 2.68 23.68 3.43
CA VAL A 110 3.27 23.31 2.15
C VAL A 110 3.93 21.94 2.24
N ARG A 111 4.74 21.71 3.28
CA ARG A 111 5.38 20.41 3.56
C ARG A 111 4.34 19.31 3.76
N ALA A 112 3.30 19.55 4.55
CA ALA A 112 2.20 18.61 4.75
C ALA A 112 1.52 18.22 3.42
N ARG A 113 1.32 19.18 2.50
CA ARG A 113 0.76 18.91 1.17
C ARG A 113 1.67 18.06 0.30
N GLN A 114 2.99 18.24 0.36
CA GLN A 114 3.95 17.39 -0.34
C GLN A 114 3.90 15.94 0.18
N HIS A 115 3.84 15.74 1.50
CA HIS A 115 3.69 14.41 2.09
C HIS A 115 2.38 13.72 1.68
N VAL A 116 1.28 14.47 1.59
CA VAL A 116 0.00 13.95 1.07
C VAL A 116 0.14 13.50 -0.38
N ALA A 117 0.80 14.28 -1.23
CA ALA A 117 1.00 13.92 -2.64
C ALA A 117 1.79 12.61 -2.78
N THR A 118 2.88 12.44 -2.01
CA THR A 118 3.67 11.20 -1.96
C THR A 118 2.82 10.02 -1.50
N ALA A 119 2.02 10.20 -0.43
CA ALA A 119 1.15 9.16 0.08
C ALA A 119 0.02 8.75 -0.90
N ILE A 120 -0.49 9.71 -1.69
CA ILE A 120 -1.43 9.43 -2.79
C ILE A 120 -0.75 8.60 -3.87
N ARG A 121 0.46 8.98 -4.31
CA ARG A 121 1.23 8.23 -5.31
C ARG A 121 1.48 6.79 -4.86
N LEU A 122 1.89 6.61 -3.60
CA LEU A 122 2.07 5.31 -2.97
C LEU A 122 0.77 4.50 -2.97
N ARG A 123 -0.36 5.11 -2.61
CA ARG A 123 -1.67 4.45 -2.64
C ARG A 123 -2.04 3.95 -4.04
N THR A 124 -1.80 4.76 -5.06
CA THR A 124 -2.04 4.39 -6.47
C THR A 124 -1.17 3.21 -6.87
N LEU A 125 0.12 3.24 -6.55
CA LEU A 125 1.05 2.15 -6.87
C LEU A 125 0.70 0.85 -6.14
N VAL A 126 0.30 0.92 -4.87
CA VAL A 126 -0.13 -0.25 -4.11
C VAL A 126 -1.39 -0.87 -4.69
N LEU A 127 -2.36 -0.07 -5.14
CA LEU A 127 -3.55 -0.57 -5.82
C LEU A 127 -3.19 -1.25 -7.14
N MET A 128 -2.29 -0.65 -7.93
CA MET A 128 -1.79 -1.27 -9.16
C MET A 128 -1.06 -2.59 -8.87
N ALA A 129 -0.23 -2.64 -7.84
CA ALA A 129 0.48 -3.83 -7.39
C ALA A 129 -0.47 -4.93 -6.90
N GLN A 130 -1.52 -4.58 -6.15
CA GLN A 130 -2.57 -5.52 -5.74
C GLN A 130 -3.31 -6.10 -6.95
N CYS A 131 -3.70 -5.26 -7.92
CA CYS A 131 -4.28 -5.73 -9.18
C CYS A 131 -3.31 -6.66 -9.94
N GLY A 132 -2.02 -6.30 -9.97
CA GLY A 132 -0.96 -7.12 -10.55
C GLY A 132 -0.84 -8.49 -9.89
N LEU A 133 -0.83 -8.55 -8.55
CA LEU A 133 -0.80 -9.81 -7.79
C LEU A 133 -2.02 -10.69 -8.08
N VAL A 134 -3.23 -10.12 -8.14
CA VAL A 134 -4.43 -10.89 -8.50
C VAL A 134 -4.32 -11.44 -9.91
N ALA A 135 -3.84 -10.64 -10.86
CA ALA A 135 -3.59 -11.09 -12.22
C ALA A 135 -2.54 -12.21 -12.27
N GLU A 136 -1.48 -12.12 -11.46
CA GLU A 136 -0.41 -13.11 -11.36
C GLU A 136 -0.88 -14.43 -10.71
N MET A 137 -1.79 -14.37 -9.74
CA MET A 137 -2.43 -15.57 -9.17
C MET A 137 -3.25 -16.35 -10.20
N VAL A 138 -3.83 -15.66 -11.19
CA VAL A 138 -4.65 -16.26 -12.27
C VAL A 138 -3.79 -16.62 -13.50
N LEU A 139 -2.78 -15.81 -13.82
CA LEU A 139 -1.95 -15.89 -15.02
C LEU A 139 -0.46 -15.84 -14.63
N PRO A 140 0.17 -17.01 -14.36
CA PRO A 140 1.50 -17.08 -13.74
C PRO A 140 2.68 -16.65 -14.63
N TRP A 141 2.43 -16.20 -15.87
CA TRP A 141 3.46 -15.72 -16.81
C TRP A 141 3.73 -14.20 -16.73
N ARG A 142 2.99 -13.46 -15.89
CA ARG A 142 3.25 -12.04 -15.60
C ARG A 142 3.83 -11.88 -14.20
N SER A 143 4.70 -10.89 -14.02
CA SER A 143 5.24 -10.49 -12.71
C SER A 143 4.75 -9.09 -12.38
N ALA A 144 4.20 -8.90 -11.17
CA ALA A 144 3.79 -7.58 -10.71
C ALA A 144 5.04 -6.70 -10.41
N PRO A 145 5.02 -5.38 -10.72
CA PRO A 145 6.15 -4.48 -10.47
C PRO A 145 6.21 -4.05 -8.99
N LEU A 146 6.48 -5.00 -8.10
CA LEU A 146 6.42 -4.83 -6.64
C LEU A 146 7.60 -4.02 -6.07
N GLU A 147 8.74 -4.01 -6.77
CA GLU A 147 9.96 -3.29 -6.37
C GLU A 147 9.73 -1.78 -6.20
N ASN A 148 8.93 -1.18 -7.10
CA ASN A 148 8.55 0.24 -7.05
C ASN A 148 7.69 0.60 -5.82
N VAL A 149 7.00 -0.38 -5.22
CA VAL A 149 6.22 -0.16 -3.99
C VAL A 149 7.13 -0.12 -2.78
N VAL A 150 8.15 -0.98 -2.74
CA VAL A 150 9.10 -1.07 -1.62
C VAL A 150 9.89 0.23 -1.50
N SER A 151 10.48 0.72 -2.60
CA SER A 151 11.28 1.95 -2.60
C SER A 151 10.47 3.16 -2.16
N LEU A 152 9.31 3.39 -2.81
CA LEU A 152 8.46 4.54 -2.47
C LEU A 152 7.87 4.46 -1.06
N TYR A 153 7.61 3.25 -0.55
CA TYR A 153 7.15 3.09 0.83
C TYR A 153 8.25 3.40 1.85
N SER A 154 9.49 2.97 1.59
CA SER A 154 10.65 3.27 2.45
C SER A 154 10.85 4.79 2.60
N ASP A 155 10.87 5.50 1.47
CA ASP A 155 11.02 6.96 1.44
C ASP A 155 9.88 7.67 2.19
N ALA A 156 8.64 7.22 1.96
CA ALA A 156 7.47 7.77 2.62
C ALA A 156 7.46 7.49 4.13
N ALA A 157 7.84 6.29 4.56
CA ALA A 157 7.88 5.91 5.97
C ALA A 157 8.93 6.71 6.74
N HIS A 158 10.15 6.81 6.22
CA HIS A 158 11.21 7.65 6.80
C HIS A 158 10.80 9.12 6.90
N SER A 159 10.13 9.65 5.87
CA SER A 159 9.63 11.02 5.88
C SER A 159 8.54 11.26 6.94
N PHE A 160 7.71 10.27 7.23
CA PHE A 160 6.62 10.40 8.20
C PHE A 160 7.06 10.17 9.64
N ASP A 161 8.10 9.35 9.89
CA ASP A 161 8.69 9.19 11.22
C ASP A 161 9.15 10.54 11.80
N ASN A 162 9.74 11.41 10.96
CA ASN A 162 10.15 12.77 11.35
C ASN A 162 8.97 13.70 11.71
N VAL A 163 7.78 13.46 11.13
CA VAL A 163 6.56 14.23 11.42
C VAL A 163 5.88 13.72 12.71
N LEU A 164 6.16 12.47 13.10
CA LEU A 164 5.63 11.83 14.28
C LEU A 164 6.47 12.09 15.54
N ASP A 165 7.66 12.68 15.41
CA ASP A 165 8.56 12.99 16.50
C ASP A 165 8.03 14.19 17.33
N PRO A 166 7.69 14.02 18.62
CA PRO A 166 7.06 15.05 19.45
C PRO A 166 7.88 16.34 19.62
N GLY A 167 9.19 16.33 19.29
CA GLY A 167 10.02 17.54 19.28
C GLY A 167 9.62 18.54 18.20
N VAL A 168 9.19 18.08 17.02
CA VAL A 168 8.82 18.94 15.89
C VAL A 168 7.39 19.49 16.06
N ALA A 169 6.47 18.67 16.60
CA ALA A 169 5.10 19.10 16.89
C ALA A 169 4.99 20.14 18.02
N ARG A 170 6.02 20.28 18.87
CA ARG A 170 6.08 21.32 19.91
C ARG A 170 6.73 22.62 19.44
N LEU A 171 7.47 22.60 18.33
CA LEU A 171 8.13 23.80 17.79
C LEU A 171 7.23 24.60 16.84
N THR A 172 6.04 24.08 16.54
CA THR A 172 5.06 24.69 15.62
C THR A 172 3.72 25.04 16.31
N MET A 173 3.63 24.94 17.64
CA MET A 173 2.51 25.47 18.43
C MET A 173 2.83 26.85 19.00
#